data_AF-A0A261CZF6-F1
#
_entry.id   AF-A0A261CZF6-F1
#
_cell.length_a   1.000
_cell.length_b   1.000
_cell.length_c   1.000
_cell.angle_alpha   90.00
_cell.angle_beta   90.00
_cell.angle_gamma   90.00
#
_symmetry.space_group_name_H-M   'P 1'
#
loop_
_entity.id
_entity.type
_entity.pdbx_description
1 polymer ?
#
loop_
_entity_poly.entity_id
_entity_poly.type
_entity_poly.pdbx_seq_one_letter_code
_entity_poly.pdbx_strand_id
1 'polypeptide(L)'
;MSLHKSDQRPARSLLHGARRFSGSAIVALTLGATLTVLPVSPAAAAPGPTGCPAAGAWVGAWSAPASDNTQNPPVDPSYDLIGPVDNSTVRSMIVPTRAGQVLRVHLSNAFGQTPLVVGAASVAKRTQAANVDVPVPLTFGGSPSVTVPVGGEVVSDPAPMPFQAFEALAVSTFLPDTVTSPTRHWVARQTSYQTAAGSGNQAFDTSGEMFTADKSGQSMTSRLFVTGMDVLAPDTGAIVALGDSLTDGYQPGLDPTKPGGESAQGLDENVRWPDYLARRVNDRGLPMTVVNAGISGNRVSFDPSVGGQRPADGPSALNRLGRDVLSVPNVRTVVFFEGINDLGQAPGVNLEQITQNYTSIITTLHQRGIRVLQGTITPAGGNTGPGNYGTDATNDLRNQINAWIRTDSPADGVVDFDKAVADPASPKQILPAYDSGDHLHFNAAGYQKLADTVALDQLANTCSSGSSGSSWGSAA
;
A
#
# COMPACT_ATOMS: atom_id res chain seq x y z
N MET A 1 -1.19 1.33 70.43
CA MET A 1 -0.75 2.57 69.76
C MET A 1 -1.56 2.71 68.49
N SER A 2 -2.26 3.83 68.37
CA SER A 2 -3.48 4.02 67.58
C SER A 2 -3.31 3.95 66.06
N LEU A 3 -4.25 3.24 65.45
CA LEU A 3 -4.68 3.38 64.06
C LEU A 3 -5.26 4.79 63.82
N HIS A 4 -4.89 5.43 62.71
CA HIS A 4 -5.59 6.60 62.19
C HIS A 4 -6.20 6.27 60.82
N LYS A 5 -7.54 6.20 60.83
CA LYS A 5 -8.42 6.30 59.66
C LYS A 5 -8.74 7.78 59.43
N SER A 6 -8.72 8.22 58.18
CA SER A 6 -9.50 9.35 57.65
C SER A 6 -9.34 9.34 56.12
N ASP A 7 -10.27 9.75 55.29
CA ASP A 7 -11.72 9.74 55.32
C ASP A 7 -12.11 9.93 53.85
N GLN A 8 -12.87 9.01 53.25
CA GLN A 8 -13.37 9.17 51.89
C GLN A 8 -14.62 10.04 51.90
N ARG A 9 -14.69 11.05 51.03
CA ARG A 9 -15.91 11.80 50.73
C ARG A 9 -16.34 11.56 49.27
N PRO A 10 -17.60 11.16 49.03
CA PRO A 10 -18.16 11.07 47.68
C PRO A 10 -18.84 12.40 47.28
N ALA A 11 -18.71 12.79 46.02
CA ALA A 11 -19.46 13.90 45.44
C ALA A 11 -20.88 13.43 45.07
N ARG A 12 -21.89 14.07 45.67
CA ARG A 12 -23.32 13.82 45.44
C ARG A 12 -23.85 14.62 44.25
N SER A 13 -24.63 13.92 43.43
CA SER A 13 -25.67 14.43 42.52
C SER A 13 -26.74 15.23 43.27
N LEU A 14 -27.22 16.34 42.69
CA LEU A 14 -28.52 16.95 43.02
C LEU A 14 -29.22 17.44 41.74
N LEU A 15 -30.41 16.90 41.54
CA LEU A 15 -31.42 17.22 40.54
C LEU A 15 -32.29 18.42 40.98
N HIS A 16 -32.73 19.18 39.98
CA HIS A 16 -34.06 19.82 39.82
C HIS A 16 -34.62 20.74 40.91
N GLY A 17 -34.76 22.02 40.55
CA GLY A 17 -35.65 22.98 41.19
C GLY A 17 -36.38 23.83 40.13
N ALA A 18 -37.68 23.57 39.99
CA ALA A 18 -38.58 24.27 39.08
C ALA A 18 -38.87 25.73 39.54
N ARG A 19 -39.01 26.65 38.58
CA ARG A 19 -39.75 27.91 38.78
C ARG A 19 -40.65 28.17 37.58
N ARG A 20 -41.96 28.23 37.85
CA ARG A 20 -42.99 28.75 36.95
C ARG A 20 -42.92 30.27 36.97
N PHE A 21 -43.03 30.92 35.80
CA PHE A 21 -43.60 32.25 35.67
C PHE A 21 -44.50 32.32 34.44
N SER A 22 -45.65 32.94 34.66
CA SER A 22 -46.80 33.07 33.78
C SER A 22 -46.52 33.93 32.54
N GLY A 23 -47.29 33.65 31.49
CA GLY A 23 -47.06 34.11 30.13
C GLY A 23 -47.40 35.56 29.82
N SER A 24 -47.14 35.90 28.56
CA SER A 24 -47.84 36.90 27.75
C SER A 24 -47.60 36.60 26.27
N ALA A 25 -48.62 36.93 25.48
CA ALA A 25 -48.90 36.44 24.14
C ALA A 25 -47.86 36.78 23.06
N ILE A 26 -47.67 35.84 22.12
CA ILE A 26 -47.11 36.14 20.79
C ILE A 26 -48.06 35.59 19.73
N VAL A 27 -48.41 36.50 18.82
CA VAL A 27 -49.30 36.40 17.67
C VAL A 27 -48.87 35.27 16.73
N ALA A 28 -49.82 34.39 16.38
CA ALA A 28 -49.63 33.36 15.36
C ALA A 28 -49.77 33.98 13.96
N LEU A 29 -48.67 34.07 13.21
CA LEU A 29 -48.70 34.23 11.76
C LEU A 29 -48.71 32.82 11.13
N THR A 30 -49.87 32.41 10.62
CA THR A 30 -50.00 31.22 9.78
C THR A 30 -49.49 31.53 8.37
N LEU A 31 -48.24 31.18 8.05
CA LEU A 31 -47.81 31.01 6.67
C LEU A 31 -48.27 29.63 6.18
N GLY A 32 -49.30 29.61 5.32
CA GLY A 32 -49.67 28.43 4.56
C GLY A 32 -48.62 28.16 3.47
N ALA A 33 -47.68 27.27 3.73
CA ALA A 33 -46.81 26.71 2.70
C ALA A 33 -47.51 25.50 2.07
N THR A 34 -48.05 25.67 0.86
CA THR A 34 -48.52 24.58 0.01
C THR A 34 -47.34 23.69 -0.37
N LEU A 35 -47.27 22.47 0.18
CA LEU A 35 -46.35 21.43 -0.27
C LEU A 35 -46.80 20.94 -1.66
N THR A 36 -46.15 21.42 -2.71
CA THR A 36 -46.20 20.76 -4.02
C THR A 36 -45.24 19.57 -4.00
N VAL A 37 -45.80 18.36 -3.87
CA VAL A 37 -45.04 17.12 -4.06
C VAL A 37 -44.84 16.92 -5.57
N LEU A 38 -43.63 17.21 -6.06
CA LEU A 38 -43.23 16.85 -7.42
C LEU A 38 -42.87 15.36 -7.46
N PRO A 39 -43.29 14.62 -8.51
CA PRO A 39 -42.92 13.22 -8.65
C PRO A 39 -41.40 13.11 -8.88
N VAL A 40 -40.71 12.45 -7.95
CA VAL A 40 -39.32 12.03 -8.11
C VAL A 40 -39.31 10.90 -9.13
N SER A 41 -38.93 11.23 -10.37
CA SER A 41 -38.61 10.20 -11.36
C SER A 41 -37.34 9.48 -10.92
N PRO A 42 -37.24 8.14 -11.06
CA PRO A 42 -35.99 7.44 -10.78
C PRO A 42 -34.90 8.05 -11.67
N ALA A 43 -33.82 8.53 -11.05
CA ALA A 43 -32.66 9.01 -11.77
C ALA A 43 -32.14 7.85 -12.63
N ALA A 44 -32.27 7.97 -13.95
CA ALA A 44 -31.64 7.06 -14.88
C ALA A 44 -30.14 7.06 -14.54
N ALA A 45 -29.58 5.89 -14.24
CA ALA A 45 -28.16 5.72 -14.03
C ALA A 45 -27.44 6.31 -15.24
N ALA A 46 -26.62 7.34 -15.01
CA ALA A 46 -25.77 7.90 -16.06
C ALA A 46 -24.94 6.74 -16.62
N PRO A 47 -24.88 6.54 -17.95
CA PRO A 47 -24.00 5.55 -18.53
C PRO A 47 -22.58 5.79 -18.00
N GLY A 48 -21.98 4.76 -17.39
CA GLY A 48 -20.60 4.84 -16.93
C GLY A 48 -19.68 5.26 -18.07
N PRO A 49 -18.56 5.95 -17.81
CA PRO A 49 -17.63 6.34 -18.86
C PRO A 49 -17.18 5.09 -19.61
N THR A 50 -17.62 4.96 -20.87
CA THR A 50 -17.23 3.88 -21.81
C THR A 50 -15.96 4.22 -22.58
N GLY A 51 -15.22 5.24 -22.13
CA GLY A 51 -13.99 5.71 -22.74
C GLY A 51 -12.80 5.52 -21.81
N CYS A 52 -11.67 5.16 -22.38
CA CYS A 52 -10.41 5.02 -21.66
C CYS A 52 -10.02 6.34 -20.99
N PRO A 53 -9.50 6.31 -19.74
CA PRO A 53 -8.89 7.49 -19.15
C PRO A 53 -7.95 8.16 -20.15
N ALA A 54 -8.04 9.49 -20.27
CA ALA A 54 -7.14 10.25 -21.15
C ALA A 54 -5.70 9.82 -20.85
N ALA A 55 -4.94 9.44 -21.89
CA ALA A 55 -3.56 9.03 -21.73
C ALA A 55 -2.76 10.23 -21.19
N GLY A 56 -2.41 10.16 -19.91
CA GLY A 56 -1.42 11.05 -19.33
C GLY A 56 -0.05 10.70 -19.87
N ALA A 57 0.82 11.69 -20.05
CA ALA A 57 2.19 11.45 -20.51
C ALA A 57 3.03 10.65 -19.50
N TRP A 58 2.59 10.61 -18.23
CA TRP A 58 3.25 9.93 -17.13
C TRP A 58 2.59 8.59 -16.81
N VAL A 59 3.39 7.59 -16.48
CA VAL A 59 2.97 6.29 -15.96
C VAL A 59 3.72 5.99 -14.66
N GLY A 60 3.05 5.44 -13.66
CA GLY A 60 3.74 4.94 -12.47
C GLY A 60 4.64 3.78 -12.85
N ALA A 61 5.92 3.82 -12.51
CA ALA A 61 6.89 2.77 -12.84
C ALA A 61 7.45 2.06 -11.61
N TRP A 62 7.18 2.59 -10.41
CA TRP A 62 7.54 1.99 -9.14
C TRP A 62 6.68 2.61 -8.03
N SER A 63 6.33 1.83 -7.00
CA SER A 63 5.66 2.33 -5.80
C SER A 63 6.03 1.50 -4.58
N ALA A 64 5.88 2.12 -3.41
CA ALA A 64 5.84 1.47 -2.11
C ALA A 64 4.92 2.32 -1.20
N PRO A 65 3.67 1.91 -0.98
CA PRO A 65 2.70 2.75 -0.27
C PRO A 65 3.09 2.94 1.19
N ALA A 66 2.89 4.14 1.73
CA ALA A 66 3.15 4.39 3.14
C ALA A 66 2.17 3.62 4.03
N SER A 67 2.71 2.93 5.03
CA SER A 67 1.95 2.17 6.03
C SER A 67 1.65 3.02 7.27
N ASP A 68 2.66 3.70 7.82
CA ASP A 68 2.59 4.34 9.12
C ASP A 68 3.74 5.34 9.39
N ASN A 69 3.87 5.81 10.64
CA ASN A 69 4.96 6.64 11.15
C ASN A 69 5.52 6.16 12.50
N THR A 70 5.23 4.91 12.88
CA THR A 70 5.54 4.44 14.22
C THR A 70 7.03 4.15 14.36
N GLN A 71 7.61 4.75 15.40
CA GLN A 71 8.99 4.48 15.81
C GLN A 71 9.10 3.16 16.60
N ASN A 72 7.96 2.56 16.96
CA ASN A 72 7.85 1.42 17.86
C ASN A 72 6.42 0.85 17.83
N PRO A 73 6.14 -0.33 17.26
CA PRO A 73 5.00 -1.10 17.74
C PRO A 73 5.41 -1.70 19.11
N PRO A 74 4.74 -1.37 20.22
CA PRO A 74 5.15 -1.77 21.57
C PRO A 74 5.07 -3.28 21.86
N VAL A 75 4.96 -4.15 20.84
CA VAL A 75 4.57 -5.55 20.99
C VAL A 75 5.46 -6.55 20.26
N ASP A 76 6.44 -6.13 19.45
CA ASP A 76 7.30 -7.09 18.74
C ASP A 76 8.74 -6.56 18.57
N PRO A 77 9.73 -7.18 19.26
CA PRO A 77 11.14 -6.79 19.25
C PRO A 77 11.87 -7.10 17.94
N SER A 78 11.16 -7.51 16.89
CA SER A 78 11.70 -8.00 15.63
C SER A 78 12.05 -6.93 14.59
N TYR A 79 11.69 -5.67 14.86
CA TYR A 79 11.79 -4.60 13.87
C TYR A 79 13.08 -3.81 14.05
N ASP A 80 13.87 -3.71 12.97
CA ASP A 80 15.00 -2.80 12.90
C ASP A 80 14.51 -1.38 13.20
N LEU A 81 15.04 -0.80 14.27
CA LEU A 81 14.62 0.49 14.79
C LEU A 81 14.80 1.57 13.71
N ILE A 82 13.68 2.09 13.20
CA ILE A 82 13.70 3.33 12.43
C ILE A 82 13.82 4.47 13.45
N GLY A 83 15.06 4.91 13.66
CA GLY A 83 15.35 6.08 14.47
C GLY A 83 14.80 7.37 13.86
N PRO A 84 14.81 8.48 14.61
CA PRO A 84 14.51 9.78 14.06
C PRO A 84 15.47 10.10 12.89
N VAL A 85 14.99 10.88 11.93
CA VAL A 85 15.83 11.47 10.89
C VAL A 85 16.20 12.87 11.36
N ASP A 86 17.44 13.08 11.78
CA ASP A 86 17.86 14.33 12.41
C ASP A 86 19.07 14.93 11.68
N ASN A 87 18.86 16.05 10.98
CA ASN A 87 19.87 16.73 10.16
C ASN A 87 20.74 15.70 9.38
N SER A 88 20.08 14.84 8.62
CA SER A 88 20.68 13.65 8.00
C SER A 88 20.03 13.32 6.67
N THR A 89 20.66 12.42 5.92
CA THR A 89 20.20 12.02 4.59
C THR A 89 19.72 10.57 4.62
N VAL A 90 18.54 10.33 4.04
CA VAL A 90 18.02 9.00 3.76
C VAL A 90 18.24 8.68 2.28
N ARG A 91 18.75 7.48 1.98
CA ARG A 91 18.93 6.96 0.63
C ARG A 91 18.05 5.75 0.43
N SER A 92 16.90 5.98 -0.20
CA SER A 92 15.87 4.99 -0.51
C SER A 92 16.17 4.32 -1.84
N MET A 93 16.37 3.00 -1.80
CA MET A 93 16.60 2.23 -3.03
C MET A 93 15.26 1.89 -3.68
N ILE A 94 15.17 2.04 -5.00
CA ILE A 94 13.99 1.75 -5.81
C ILE A 94 14.38 0.95 -7.06
N VAL A 95 13.47 0.17 -7.62
CA VAL A 95 13.72 -0.64 -8.82
C VAL A 95 12.57 -0.45 -9.81
N PRO A 96 12.68 0.52 -10.74
CA PRO A 96 11.64 0.79 -11.72
C PRO A 96 11.36 -0.40 -12.63
N THR A 97 10.08 -0.67 -12.90
CA THR A 97 9.66 -1.79 -13.76
C THR A 97 9.70 -1.47 -15.25
N ARG A 98 10.10 -0.24 -15.61
CA ARG A 98 10.17 0.24 -16.99
C ARG A 98 11.34 1.18 -17.19
N ALA A 99 12.04 1.05 -18.32
CA ALA A 99 13.07 1.97 -18.77
C ALA A 99 12.49 3.37 -19.09
N GLY A 100 13.31 4.41 -18.91
CA GLY A 100 12.89 5.80 -19.10
C GLY A 100 14.04 6.75 -19.40
N GLN A 101 13.69 7.96 -19.83
CA GLN A 101 14.62 9.08 -20.08
C GLN A 101 14.37 10.27 -19.15
N VAL A 102 13.13 10.40 -18.67
CA VAL A 102 12.70 11.46 -17.76
C VAL A 102 11.82 10.82 -16.70
N LEU A 103 12.14 11.09 -15.45
CA LEU A 103 11.42 10.57 -14.29
C LEU A 103 10.96 11.72 -13.37
N ARG A 104 10.05 11.40 -12.44
CA ARG A 104 9.76 12.25 -11.28
C ARG A 104 9.46 11.37 -10.07
N VAL A 105 9.75 11.87 -8.88
CA VAL A 105 9.66 11.11 -7.63
C VAL A 105 8.58 11.68 -6.72
N HIS A 106 7.85 10.81 -6.05
CA HIS A 106 6.84 11.17 -5.05
C HIS A 106 7.45 11.10 -3.66
N LEU A 107 7.31 12.18 -2.90
CA LEU A 107 7.72 12.29 -1.50
C LEU A 107 6.50 12.52 -0.62
N SER A 108 6.31 11.65 0.37
CA SER A 108 5.13 11.59 1.22
C SER A 108 5.44 11.92 2.66
N ASN A 109 4.54 12.70 3.24
CA ASN A 109 4.40 12.96 4.67
C ASN A 109 3.00 12.52 5.15
N ALA A 110 2.44 11.48 4.52
CA ALA A 110 1.07 11.00 4.74
C ALA A 110 0.75 10.70 6.22
N PHE A 111 1.74 10.29 7.00
CA PHE A 111 1.60 10.01 8.42
C PHE A 111 2.43 10.97 9.29
N GLY A 112 3.02 12.03 8.72
CA GLY A 112 3.75 13.02 9.50
C GLY A 112 2.86 13.78 10.48
N GLN A 113 3.44 14.24 11.59
CA GLN A 113 2.73 15.06 12.58
C GLN A 113 3.11 16.55 12.49
N THR A 114 4.17 16.86 11.75
CA THR A 114 4.65 18.21 11.45
C THR A 114 4.94 18.31 9.95
N PRO A 115 4.98 19.53 9.38
CA PRO A 115 5.46 19.72 8.01
C PRO A 115 6.86 19.13 7.84
N LEU A 116 7.08 18.38 6.76
CA LEU A 116 8.36 17.75 6.44
C LEU A 116 9.15 18.67 5.53
N VAL A 117 10.29 19.17 6.00
CA VAL A 117 11.21 19.96 5.18
C VAL A 117 12.22 19.04 4.51
N VAL A 118 12.22 19.00 3.18
CA VAL A 118 13.26 18.35 2.38
C VAL A 118 14.20 19.44 1.89
N GLY A 119 15.42 19.46 2.42
CA GLY A 119 16.41 20.51 2.13
C GLY A 119 17.13 20.31 0.79
N ALA A 120 17.28 19.06 0.37
CA ALA A 120 17.79 18.68 -0.95
C ALA A 120 17.33 17.26 -1.29
N ALA A 121 17.19 16.95 -2.58
CA ALA A 121 16.97 15.59 -3.04
C ALA A 121 17.69 15.32 -4.36
N SER A 122 18.03 14.05 -4.60
CA SER A 122 18.64 13.59 -5.84
C SER A 122 18.17 12.18 -6.19
N VAL A 123 18.40 11.80 -7.45
CA VAL A 123 18.26 10.43 -7.93
C VAL A 123 19.53 10.01 -8.67
N ALA A 124 19.96 8.78 -8.48
CA ALA A 124 21.18 8.25 -9.11
C ALA A 124 21.06 6.75 -9.38
N LYS A 125 21.83 6.22 -10.33
CA LYS A 125 21.93 4.77 -10.55
C LYS A 125 22.72 4.17 -9.41
N ARG A 126 22.19 3.12 -8.78
CA ARG A 126 22.92 2.38 -7.74
C ARG A 126 24.01 1.54 -8.41
N THR A 127 25.23 1.62 -7.90
CA THR A 127 26.35 0.79 -8.38
C THR A 127 26.55 -0.42 -7.46
N GLN A 128 26.65 -0.20 -6.15
CA GLN A 128 26.79 -1.26 -5.15
C GLN A 128 26.39 -0.73 -3.78
N ALA A 129 25.61 -1.51 -3.00
CA ALA A 129 25.18 -1.09 -1.66
C ALA A 129 24.61 0.35 -1.69
N ALA A 130 25.15 1.28 -0.90
CA ALA A 130 24.77 2.70 -0.87
C ALA A 130 25.43 3.53 -1.98
N ASN A 131 26.41 3.01 -2.71
CA ASN A 131 27.17 3.72 -3.73
C ASN A 131 26.30 3.98 -4.96
N VAL A 132 26.53 5.13 -5.57
CA VAL A 132 25.78 5.58 -6.74
C VAL A 132 26.69 6.19 -7.80
N ASP A 133 26.22 6.20 -9.04
CA ASP A 133 26.81 7.00 -10.11
C ASP A 133 26.47 8.50 -9.95
N VAL A 134 26.65 9.32 -10.98
CA VAL A 134 26.38 10.75 -10.97
C VAL A 134 24.93 11.05 -10.55
N PRO A 135 24.69 11.74 -9.42
CA PRO A 135 23.34 12.09 -8.98
C PRO A 135 22.76 13.24 -9.80
N VAL A 136 21.51 13.08 -10.21
CA VAL A 136 20.68 14.12 -10.84
C VAL A 136 19.88 14.83 -9.73
N PRO A 137 19.97 16.15 -9.59
CA PRO A 137 19.16 16.91 -8.62
C PRO A 137 17.66 16.76 -8.91
N LEU A 138 16.87 16.62 -7.85
CA LEU A 138 15.40 16.73 -7.91
C LEU A 138 15.00 18.13 -7.43
N THR A 139 14.10 18.78 -8.17
CA THR A 139 13.55 20.10 -7.82
C THR A 139 12.03 20.03 -7.64
N PHE A 140 11.45 21.06 -7.05
CA PHE A 140 10.02 21.19 -6.79
C PHE A 140 9.59 22.62 -7.12
N GLY A 141 8.90 22.81 -8.24
CA GLY A 141 8.60 24.15 -8.76
C GLY A 141 9.85 24.97 -9.05
N GLY A 142 10.94 24.30 -9.48
CA GLY A 142 12.26 24.89 -9.72
C GLY A 142 13.13 25.09 -8.47
N SER A 143 12.61 24.84 -7.26
CA SER A 143 13.37 24.94 -6.00
C SER A 143 14.07 23.61 -5.66
N PRO A 144 15.30 23.61 -5.14
CA PRO A 144 15.97 22.40 -4.64
C PRO A 144 15.38 21.87 -3.32
N SER A 145 14.54 22.67 -2.65
CA SER A 145 13.92 22.35 -1.37
C SER A 145 12.40 22.49 -1.43
N VAL A 146 11.70 21.69 -0.64
CA VAL A 146 10.24 21.68 -0.53
C VAL A 146 9.80 21.39 0.91
N THR A 147 8.66 21.97 1.31
CA THR A 147 7.94 21.57 2.53
C THR A 147 6.73 20.73 2.14
N VAL A 148 6.69 19.47 2.58
CA VAL A 148 5.53 18.59 2.41
C VAL A 148 4.59 18.78 3.60
N PRO A 149 3.32 19.17 3.37
CA PRO A 149 2.38 19.40 4.47
C PRO A 149 2.09 18.10 5.25
N VAL A 150 1.59 18.24 6.47
CA VAL A 150 1.08 17.11 7.28
C VAL A 150 0.01 16.36 6.49
N GLY A 151 0.14 15.04 6.40
CA GLY A 151 -0.80 14.19 5.65
C GLY A 151 -0.69 14.33 4.12
N GLY A 152 0.28 15.11 3.62
CA GLY A 152 0.42 15.44 2.21
C GLY A 152 1.50 14.65 1.49
N GLU A 153 1.57 14.89 0.18
CA GLU A 153 2.56 14.34 -0.74
C GLU A 153 2.91 15.41 -1.77
N VAL A 154 4.14 15.36 -2.27
CA VAL A 154 4.61 16.21 -3.37
C VAL A 154 5.28 15.35 -4.43
N VAL A 155 5.24 15.80 -5.67
CA VAL A 155 5.95 15.16 -6.79
C VAL A 155 7.03 16.12 -7.27
N SER A 156 8.23 15.62 -7.51
CA SER A 156 9.31 16.42 -8.08
C SER A 156 8.97 16.93 -9.47
N ASP A 157 9.67 17.97 -9.90
CA ASP A 157 9.72 18.37 -11.30
C ASP A 157 10.33 17.22 -12.15
N PRO A 158 10.13 17.22 -13.48
CA PRO A 158 10.72 16.24 -14.36
C PRO A 158 12.26 16.30 -14.35
N ALA A 159 12.91 15.18 -14.07
CA ALA A 159 14.35 15.03 -14.03
C ALA A 159 14.85 14.18 -15.22
N PRO A 160 15.68 14.74 -16.14
CA PRO A 160 16.28 13.97 -17.22
C PRO A 160 17.35 13.02 -16.68
N MET A 161 17.08 11.72 -16.79
CA MET A 161 17.98 10.66 -16.35
C MET A 161 17.67 9.40 -17.15
N PRO A 162 18.56 8.95 -18.06
CA PRO A 162 18.39 7.69 -18.77
C PRO A 162 18.65 6.49 -17.86
N PHE A 163 17.75 5.50 -17.86
CA PHE A 163 17.92 4.25 -17.10
C PHE A 163 17.18 3.08 -17.78
N GLN A 164 17.56 1.86 -17.43
CA GLN A 164 16.94 0.63 -17.92
C GLN A 164 15.87 0.09 -16.97
N ALA A 165 14.93 -0.70 -17.48
CA ALA A 165 13.99 -1.43 -16.64
C ALA A 165 14.76 -2.35 -15.69
N PHE A 166 14.32 -2.43 -14.44
CA PHE A 166 14.92 -3.23 -13.37
C PHE A 166 16.34 -2.80 -12.95
N GLU A 167 16.83 -1.65 -13.44
CA GLU A 167 18.05 -1.03 -12.94
C GLU A 167 17.75 -0.37 -11.58
N ALA A 168 18.48 -0.76 -10.54
CA ALA A 168 18.30 -0.17 -9.22
C ALA A 168 18.72 1.31 -9.23
N LEU A 169 17.84 2.18 -8.75
CA LEU A 169 18.10 3.59 -8.53
C LEU A 169 18.10 3.88 -7.03
N ALA A 170 18.75 4.98 -6.65
CA ALA A 170 18.80 5.49 -5.30
C ALA A 170 18.22 6.90 -5.29
N VAL A 171 17.18 7.12 -4.49
CA VAL A 171 16.65 8.45 -4.20
C VAL A 171 17.22 8.90 -2.86
N SER A 172 18.01 9.97 -2.87
CA SER A 172 18.55 10.53 -1.62
C SER A 172 17.75 11.76 -1.22
N THR A 173 17.28 11.83 0.01
CA THR A 173 16.55 12.97 0.60
C THR A 173 17.29 13.47 1.84
N PHE A 174 17.68 14.74 1.82
CA PHE A 174 18.27 15.41 2.98
C PHE A 174 17.19 16.14 3.78
N LEU A 175 17.13 15.88 5.08
CA LEU A 175 16.20 16.49 6.02
C LEU A 175 17.01 17.35 7.00
N PRO A 176 16.91 18.69 6.93
CA PRO A 176 17.67 19.59 7.81
C PRO A 176 17.12 19.62 9.24
N ASP A 177 15.82 19.39 9.41
CA ASP A 177 15.13 19.39 10.68
C ASP A 177 14.95 17.96 11.22
N THR A 178 14.81 17.83 12.54
CA THR A 178 14.49 16.56 13.18
C THR A 178 13.08 16.10 12.82
N VAL A 179 12.98 14.93 12.18
CA VAL A 179 11.74 14.19 11.97
C VAL A 179 11.69 13.02 12.93
N THR A 180 10.98 13.19 14.04
CA THR A 180 10.92 12.17 15.09
C THR A 180 10.25 10.89 14.55
N SER A 181 9.06 11.01 13.97
CA SER A 181 8.25 9.91 13.43
C SER A 181 8.16 10.02 11.90
N PRO A 182 9.12 9.46 11.15
CA PRO A 182 9.11 9.54 9.70
C PRO A 182 7.97 8.68 9.12
N THR A 183 7.30 9.21 8.10
CA THR A 183 6.41 8.40 7.26
C THR A 183 7.23 7.29 6.60
N ARG A 184 6.73 6.05 6.66
CA ARG A 184 7.42 4.88 6.12
C ARG A 184 6.51 3.95 5.36
N HIS A 185 7.14 3.15 4.51
CA HIS A 185 6.67 1.85 4.09
C HIS A 185 7.45 0.79 4.87
N TRP A 186 6.74 -0.05 5.64
CA TRP A 186 7.34 -0.92 6.64
C TRP A 186 8.17 -2.08 6.05
N VAL A 187 7.64 -2.87 5.10
CA VAL A 187 8.29 -4.08 4.55
C VAL A 187 8.78 -3.82 3.13
N ALA A 188 9.97 -3.21 2.98
CA ALA A 188 10.46 -2.87 1.64
C ALA A 188 11.00 -4.07 0.84
N ARG A 189 11.42 -5.16 1.51
CA ARG A 189 12.23 -6.25 0.91
C ARG A 189 13.43 -5.73 0.11
N GLN A 190 13.93 -4.55 0.50
CA GLN A 190 15.02 -3.85 -0.17
C GLN A 190 15.76 -2.99 0.85
N THR A 191 17.08 -3.04 0.82
CA THR A 191 17.94 -2.30 1.72
C THR A 191 18.03 -0.83 1.30
N SER A 192 17.60 0.04 2.21
CA SER A 192 17.80 1.49 2.15
C SER A 192 18.76 1.92 3.26
N TYR A 193 19.22 3.17 3.22
CA TYR A 193 20.26 3.65 4.12
C TYR A 193 19.91 5.00 4.73
N GLN A 194 20.48 5.28 5.89
CA GLN A 194 20.42 6.58 6.56
C GLN A 194 21.81 6.92 7.09
N THR A 195 22.25 8.16 6.89
CA THR A 195 23.49 8.66 7.49
C THR A 195 23.31 8.92 8.97
N ALA A 196 24.40 8.99 9.75
CA ALA A 196 24.32 9.36 11.16
C ALA A 196 23.60 10.70 11.37
N ALA A 197 22.92 10.84 12.52
CA ALA A 197 22.32 12.11 12.93
C ALA A 197 23.37 13.24 12.90
N GLY A 198 23.00 14.39 12.32
CA GLY A 198 23.90 15.53 12.18
C GLY A 198 24.93 15.43 11.04
N SER A 199 24.92 14.38 10.22
CA SER A 199 25.81 14.26 9.05
C SER A 199 25.51 15.27 7.93
N GLY A 200 24.37 15.95 8.03
CA GLY A 200 23.95 16.97 7.09
C GLY A 200 23.59 16.41 5.72
N ASN A 201 23.78 17.27 4.70
CA ASN A 201 23.42 16.97 3.33
C ASN A 201 24.44 16.05 2.66
N GLN A 202 24.05 14.80 2.46
CA GLN A 202 24.77 13.77 1.70
C GLN A 202 23.96 13.33 0.47
N ALA A 203 22.98 14.14 0.04
CA ALA A 203 22.11 13.79 -1.08
C ALA A 203 22.89 13.61 -2.40
N PHE A 204 24.08 14.20 -2.52
CA PHE A 204 24.94 14.11 -3.70
C PHE A 204 26.20 13.27 -3.48
N ASP A 205 26.34 12.61 -2.33
CA ASP A 205 27.47 11.72 -2.06
C ASP A 205 27.40 10.46 -2.95
N THR A 206 28.42 10.23 -3.77
CA THR A 206 28.50 9.04 -4.64
C THR A 206 29.12 7.84 -3.95
N SER A 207 29.95 8.08 -2.91
CA SER A 207 30.79 7.07 -2.29
C SER A 207 30.00 6.07 -1.44
N GLY A 208 28.88 6.48 -0.86
CA GLY A 208 28.13 5.70 0.12
C GLY A 208 28.81 5.65 1.50
N GLU A 209 29.99 6.27 1.68
CA GLU A 209 30.79 6.14 2.90
C GLU A 209 30.04 6.65 4.13
N MET A 210 29.29 7.75 4.02
CA MET A 210 28.54 8.31 5.15
C MET A 210 27.35 7.45 5.61
N PHE A 211 27.01 6.40 4.85
CA PHE A 211 25.91 5.48 5.12
C PHE A 211 26.36 4.19 5.80
N THR A 212 27.66 3.96 5.96
CA THR A 212 28.21 2.73 6.54
C THR A 212 28.25 2.78 8.07
N ALA A 213 28.25 1.59 8.68
CA ALA A 213 28.24 1.46 10.14
C ALA A 213 29.46 2.11 10.83
N ASP A 214 30.63 2.15 10.20
CA ASP A 214 31.83 2.81 10.73
C ASP A 214 31.71 4.34 10.77
N LYS A 215 30.79 4.92 9.97
CA LYS A 215 30.40 6.33 10.05
C LYS A 215 29.16 6.56 10.90
N SER A 216 28.73 5.56 11.66
CA SER A 216 27.45 5.56 12.38
C SER A 216 26.22 5.69 11.46
N GLY A 217 26.37 5.41 10.17
CA GLY A 217 25.26 5.21 9.25
C GLY A 217 24.58 3.86 9.51
N GLN A 218 23.35 3.72 9.01
CA GLN A 218 22.51 2.56 9.24
C GLN A 218 21.83 2.11 7.95
N SER A 219 21.67 0.80 7.81
CA SER A 219 20.80 0.19 6.81
C SER A 219 19.45 -0.16 7.42
N MET A 220 18.41 -0.19 6.59
CA MET A 220 17.06 -0.60 6.97
C MET A 220 16.40 -1.38 5.84
N THR A 221 15.46 -2.26 6.17
CA THR A 221 14.56 -2.94 5.20
C THR A 221 13.18 -2.29 5.14
N SER A 222 13.07 -1.06 5.62
CA SER A 222 11.94 -0.15 5.40
C SER A 222 12.32 0.94 4.40
N ARG A 223 11.34 1.73 3.96
CA ARG A 223 11.58 2.88 3.10
C ARG A 223 10.92 4.12 3.66
N LEU A 224 11.68 5.20 3.82
CA LEU A 224 11.16 6.47 4.33
C LEU A 224 10.88 7.44 3.21
N PHE A 225 9.76 8.15 3.34
CA PHE A 225 9.32 9.28 2.50
C PHE A 225 9.06 9.00 1.01
N VAL A 226 9.79 8.10 0.36
CA VAL A 226 9.68 7.81 -1.08
C VAL A 226 8.60 6.76 -1.32
N THR A 227 7.49 7.17 -1.91
CA THR A 227 6.28 6.35 -2.10
C THR A 227 6.03 5.95 -3.55
N GLY A 228 6.59 6.69 -4.51
CA GLY A 228 6.35 6.46 -5.93
C GLY A 228 7.41 7.06 -6.84
N MET A 229 7.48 6.53 -8.06
CA MET A 229 8.24 7.10 -9.16
C MET A 229 7.46 6.95 -10.47
N ASP A 230 7.35 8.04 -11.21
CA ASP A 230 6.73 8.03 -12.53
C ASP A 230 7.77 8.19 -13.63
N VAL A 231 7.43 7.68 -14.80
CA VAL A 231 8.22 7.81 -16.03
C VAL A 231 7.38 8.46 -17.11
N LEU A 232 7.99 9.36 -17.87
CA LEU A 232 7.37 9.95 -19.04
C LEU A 232 7.28 8.89 -20.16
N ALA A 233 6.11 8.28 -20.32
CA ALA A 233 5.82 7.23 -21.31
C ALA A 233 4.34 7.30 -21.76
N PRO A 234 3.99 8.20 -22.70
CA PRO A 234 2.60 8.50 -23.05
C PRO A 234 1.75 7.29 -23.51
N ASP A 235 2.36 6.30 -24.13
CA ASP A 235 1.65 5.13 -24.66
C ASP A 235 1.62 3.93 -23.70
N THR A 236 2.07 4.12 -22.45
CA THR A 236 2.23 3.01 -21.47
C THR A 236 1.24 3.14 -20.31
N GLY A 237 0.43 2.11 -20.04
CA GLY A 237 -0.46 2.05 -18.86
C GLY A 237 0.21 1.45 -17.62
N ALA A 238 -0.40 1.62 -16.45
CA ALA A 238 0.05 0.99 -15.22
C ALA A 238 -0.88 -0.14 -14.75
N ILE A 239 -0.27 -1.20 -14.23
CA ILE A 239 -0.92 -2.27 -13.47
C ILE A 239 -0.56 -2.04 -12.00
N VAL A 240 -1.57 -1.93 -11.14
CA VAL A 240 -1.36 -1.85 -9.69
C VAL A 240 -1.65 -3.21 -9.07
N ALA A 241 -0.67 -3.79 -8.40
CA ALA A 241 -0.86 -4.94 -7.53
C ALA A 241 -1.29 -4.45 -6.14
N LEU A 242 -2.59 -4.43 -5.87
CA LEU A 242 -3.15 -4.02 -4.57
C LEU A 242 -3.29 -5.23 -3.67
N GLY A 243 -2.70 -5.19 -2.48
CA GLY A 243 -2.85 -6.28 -1.53
C GLY A 243 -2.14 -6.11 -0.19
N ASP A 244 -2.02 -7.22 0.51
CA ASP A 244 -1.42 -7.34 1.84
C ASP A 244 0.05 -7.81 1.80
N SER A 245 0.52 -8.50 2.84
CA SER A 245 1.89 -9.04 2.96
C SER A 245 2.25 -10.02 1.85
N LEU A 246 1.28 -10.73 1.28
CA LEU A 246 1.49 -11.63 0.15
C LEU A 246 1.78 -10.86 -1.14
N THR A 247 1.35 -9.60 -1.24
CA THR A 247 1.65 -8.71 -2.36
C THR A 247 2.87 -7.84 -2.08
N ASP A 248 3.01 -7.37 -0.84
CA ASP A 248 4.19 -6.65 -0.36
C ASP A 248 5.46 -7.50 -0.47
N GLY A 249 5.28 -8.82 -0.39
CA GLY A 249 6.33 -9.80 -0.56
C GLY A 249 7.08 -10.14 0.72
N TYR A 250 6.41 -10.00 1.87
CA TYR A 250 6.97 -10.36 3.17
C TYR A 250 7.44 -11.81 3.16
N GLN A 251 8.62 -12.05 3.73
CA GLN A 251 9.16 -13.39 3.91
C GLN A 251 9.63 -13.50 5.36
N PRO A 252 9.00 -14.36 6.18
CA PRO A 252 9.38 -14.50 7.58
C PRO A 252 10.78 -15.10 7.68
N GLY A 253 11.60 -14.52 8.55
CA GLY A 253 12.80 -15.17 9.05
C GLY A 253 12.39 -16.32 9.98
N LEU A 254 12.98 -17.50 9.75
CA LEU A 254 12.71 -18.69 10.56
C LEU A 254 13.67 -18.85 11.75
N ASP A 255 14.52 -17.85 12.02
CA ASP A 255 15.44 -17.87 13.16
C ASP A 255 14.64 -17.68 14.46
N PRO A 256 14.50 -18.71 15.31
CA PRO A 256 13.73 -18.62 16.54
C PRO A 256 14.37 -17.69 17.58
N THR A 257 15.63 -17.27 17.37
CA THR A 257 16.33 -16.28 18.19
C THR A 257 16.12 -14.84 17.72
N LYS A 258 15.55 -14.67 16.52
CA LYS A 258 15.11 -13.40 15.93
C LYS A 258 13.68 -13.53 15.40
N PRO A 259 12.71 -13.89 16.26
CA PRO A 259 11.33 -14.03 15.84
C PRO A 259 10.86 -12.73 15.17
N GLY A 260 10.22 -12.82 14.00
CA GLY A 260 9.60 -11.69 13.29
C GLY A 260 10.52 -10.82 12.41
N GLY A 261 11.81 -11.17 12.29
CA GLY A 261 12.70 -10.51 11.33
C GLY A 261 12.41 -10.99 9.91
N GLU A 262 12.67 -10.19 8.89
CA GLU A 262 12.54 -10.64 7.50
C GLU A 262 13.65 -11.65 7.15
N SER A 263 13.34 -12.62 6.29
CA SER A 263 14.36 -13.51 5.76
C SER A 263 15.36 -12.73 4.91
N ALA A 264 16.66 -12.96 5.15
CA ALA A 264 17.71 -12.43 4.29
C ALA A 264 17.68 -13.06 2.89
N GLN A 265 17.13 -14.27 2.75
CA GLN A 265 16.94 -14.90 1.45
C GLN A 265 15.98 -14.06 0.60
N GLY A 266 16.35 -13.73 -0.64
CA GLY A 266 15.52 -12.92 -1.54
C GLY A 266 15.53 -11.41 -1.25
N LEU A 267 16.23 -10.95 -0.20
CA LEU A 267 16.37 -9.53 0.10
C LEU A 267 17.19 -8.86 -1.03
N ASP A 268 16.76 -7.70 -1.51
CA ASP A 268 17.34 -6.99 -2.67
C ASP A 268 17.23 -7.71 -4.03
N GLU A 269 16.66 -8.92 -4.09
CA GLU A 269 16.58 -9.71 -5.32
C GLU A 269 15.32 -9.40 -6.18
N ASN A 270 14.36 -8.65 -5.64
CA ASN A 270 13.08 -8.33 -6.30
C ASN A 270 12.35 -9.60 -6.77
N VAL A 271 12.12 -10.51 -5.82
CA VAL A 271 11.49 -11.82 -6.03
C VAL A 271 10.05 -11.87 -5.51
N ARG A 272 9.39 -10.70 -5.40
CA ARG A 272 7.96 -10.61 -5.06
C ARG A 272 7.13 -10.96 -6.29
N TRP A 273 5.88 -11.39 -6.13
CA TRP A 273 5.07 -11.73 -7.31
C TRP A 273 4.84 -10.55 -8.27
N PRO A 274 4.69 -9.27 -7.82
CA PRO A 274 4.59 -8.14 -8.74
C PRO A 274 5.88 -7.92 -9.54
N ASP A 275 7.05 -8.24 -8.96
CA ASP A 275 8.34 -8.11 -9.66
C ASP A 275 8.49 -9.17 -10.76
N TYR A 276 8.08 -10.41 -10.48
CA TYR A 276 8.04 -11.46 -11.51
C TYR A 276 7.02 -11.12 -12.60
N LEU A 277 5.86 -10.58 -12.24
CA LEU A 277 4.87 -10.13 -13.23
C LEU A 277 5.44 -9.00 -14.09
N ALA A 278 6.11 -8.03 -13.49
CA ALA A 278 6.75 -6.92 -14.20
C ALA A 278 7.74 -7.42 -15.26
N ARG A 279 8.59 -8.40 -14.91
CA ARG A 279 9.52 -9.04 -15.86
C ARG A 279 8.77 -9.72 -16.99
N ARG A 280 7.73 -10.51 -16.71
CA ARG A 280 6.89 -11.16 -17.73
C ARG A 280 6.22 -10.16 -18.67
N VAL A 281 5.71 -9.05 -18.15
CA VAL A 281 5.10 -7.94 -18.92
C VAL A 281 6.14 -7.29 -19.84
N ASN A 282 7.33 -6.99 -19.31
CA ASN A 282 8.43 -6.41 -20.06
C ASN A 282 8.95 -7.36 -21.16
N ASP A 283 9.17 -8.63 -20.85
CA ASP A 283 9.65 -9.65 -21.79
C ASP A 283 8.66 -9.91 -22.92
N ARG A 284 7.36 -9.77 -22.64
CA ARG A 284 6.29 -9.83 -23.65
C ARG A 284 6.23 -8.58 -24.53
N GLY A 285 6.89 -7.50 -24.13
CA GLY A 285 6.85 -6.21 -24.82
C GLY A 285 5.51 -5.49 -24.69
N LEU A 286 4.74 -5.76 -23.63
CA LEU A 286 3.48 -5.07 -23.40
C LEU A 286 3.74 -3.61 -23.00
N PRO A 287 2.95 -2.63 -23.47
CA PRO A 287 3.10 -1.24 -23.10
C PRO A 287 2.46 -0.98 -21.72
N MET A 288 2.92 -1.71 -20.70
CA MET A 288 2.40 -1.66 -19.34
C MET A 288 3.54 -1.67 -18.33
N THR A 289 3.38 -0.97 -17.22
CA THR A 289 4.21 -1.11 -16.02
C THR A 289 3.47 -1.94 -14.98
N VAL A 290 4.20 -2.46 -14.00
CA VAL A 290 3.62 -3.05 -12.80
C VAL A 290 4.16 -2.29 -11.61
N VAL A 291 3.29 -1.89 -10.68
CA VAL A 291 3.66 -1.23 -9.43
C VAL A 291 3.06 -1.98 -8.25
N ASN A 292 3.80 -2.05 -7.15
CA ASN A 292 3.42 -2.79 -5.95
C ASN A 292 2.76 -1.86 -4.93
N ALA A 293 1.47 -2.10 -4.66
CA ALA A 293 0.69 -1.43 -3.63
C ALA A 293 0.37 -2.38 -2.45
N GLY A 294 1.24 -3.36 -2.21
CA GLY A 294 1.24 -4.20 -1.02
C GLY A 294 1.52 -3.43 0.26
N ILE A 295 0.81 -3.76 1.35
CA ILE A 295 1.19 -3.37 2.71
C ILE A 295 1.09 -4.62 3.60
N SER A 296 2.19 -5.01 4.24
CA SER A 296 2.20 -6.15 5.14
C SER A 296 1.22 -5.97 6.30
N GLY A 297 0.39 -6.99 6.55
CA GLY A 297 -0.68 -6.97 7.56
C GLY A 297 -1.97 -6.26 7.13
N ASN A 298 -2.03 -5.64 5.95
CA ASN A 298 -3.17 -4.85 5.51
C ASN A 298 -4.46 -5.67 5.39
N ARG A 299 -5.58 -4.98 5.59
CA ARG A 299 -6.92 -5.56 5.59
C ARG A 299 -7.79 -4.79 4.61
N VAL A 300 -8.76 -5.50 4.04
CA VAL A 300 -9.78 -4.91 3.17
C VAL A 300 -10.71 -4.01 3.99
N SER A 301 -11.07 -4.47 5.19
CA SER A 301 -12.23 -3.96 5.93
C SER A 301 -11.92 -3.07 7.13
N PHE A 302 -10.69 -3.09 7.64
CA PHE A 302 -10.38 -2.46 8.93
C PHE A 302 -9.12 -1.61 8.86
N ASP A 303 -9.22 -0.39 9.38
CA ASP A 303 -8.06 0.44 9.66
C ASP A 303 -7.39 0.00 10.97
N PRO A 304 -6.08 0.32 11.16
CA PRO A 304 -5.33 -0.08 12.35
C PRO A 304 -5.89 0.46 13.67
N SER A 305 -6.70 1.52 13.61
CA SER A 305 -7.37 2.09 14.79
C SER A 305 -8.45 1.16 15.38
N VAL A 306 -8.85 0.10 14.67
CA VAL A 306 -9.88 -0.85 15.10
C VAL A 306 -9.27 -2.09 15.74
N GLY A 307 -9.67 -2.41 16.97
CA GLY A 307 -9.38 -3.71 17.59
C GLY A 307 -7.94 -3.93 18.08
N GLY A 308 -7.14 -2.86 18.22
CA GLY A 308 -5.76 -2.96 18.74
C GLY A 308 -4.75 -3.51 17.71
N GLN A 309 -5.05 -3.35 16.42
CA GLN A 309 -4.15 -3.68 15.30
C GLN A 309 -2.89 -2.82 15.32
N ARG A 310 -1.84 -3.27 14.61
CA ARG A 310 -0.58 -2.53 14.57
C ARG A 310 -0.74 -1.37 13.60
N PRO A 311 -0.32 -0.14 13.95
CA PRO A 311 -0.34 0.96 12.99
C PRO A 311 0.36 0.64 11.66
N ALA A 312 1.41 -0.19 11.70
CA ALA A 312 2.16 -0.64 10.52
C ALA A 312 1.35 -1.50 9.54
N ASP A 313 0.18 -2.03 9.92
CA ASP A 313 -0.72 -2.73 9.01
C ASP A 313 -1.36 -1.77 7.98
N GLY A 314 -1.25 -0.44 8.22
CA GLY A 314 -1.69 0.63 7.34
C GLY A 314 -3.22 0.74 7.19
N PRO A 315 -3.73 1.87 6.65
CA PRO A 315 -5.16 2.05 6.40
C PRO A 315 -5.72 0.94 5.54
N SER A 316 -6.98 0.56 5.73
CA SER A 316 -7.63 -0.49 4.96
C SER A 316 -7.56 -0.25 3.45
N ALA A 317 -7.64 -1.31 2.65
CA ALA A 317 -7.70 -1.22 1.18
C ALA A 317 -8.78 -0.21 0.73
N LEU A 318 -9.96 -0.23 1.36
CA LEU A 318 -11.05 0.74 1.14
C LEU A 318 -10.60 2.19 1.29
N ASN A 319 -9.84 2.49 2.34
CA ASN A 319 -9.48 3.86 2.70
C ASN A 319 -8.21 4.35 1.99
N ARG A 320 -7.40 3.45 1.42
CA ARG A 320 -6.16 3.81 0.72
C ARG A 320 -6.25 3.79 -0.81
N LEU A 321 -7.39 3.39 -1.41
CA LEU A 321 -7.54 3.39 -2.89
C LEU A 321 -7.16 4.72 -3.53
N GLY A 322 -7.59 5.84 -2.95
CA GLY A 322 -7.28 7.18 -3.48
C GLY A 322 -5.78 7.45 -3.55
N ARG A 323 -5.06 7.07 -2.50
CA ARG A 323 -3.63 7.37 -2.31
C ARG A 323 -2.71 6.35 -2.99
N ASP A 324 -3.09 5.07 -3.02
CA ASP A 324 -2.18 3.99 -3.43
C ASP A 324 -2.53 3.40 -4.80
N VAL A 325 -3.72 3.72 -5.34
CA VAL A 325 -4.17 3.24 -6.66
C VAL A 325 -4.52 4.41 -7.59
N LEU A 326 -5.43 5.29 -7.19
CA LEU A 326 -5.96 6.33 -8.07
C LEU A 326 -5.00 7.51 -8.29
N SER A 327 -3.99 7.66 -7.43
CA SER A 327 -2.91 8.64 -7.58
C SER A 327 -1.84 8.17 -8.59
N VAL A 328 -1.73 6.85 -8.82
CA VAL A 328 -0.75 6.28 -9.73
C VAL A 328 -1.10 6.74 -11.15
N PRO A 329 -0.17 7.37 -11.89
CA PRO A 329 -0.49 7.86 -13.22
C PRO A 329 -0.78 6.71 -14.19
N ASN A 330 -1.83 6.92 -14.99
CA ASN A 330 -2.22 6.07 -16.11
C ASN A 330 -2.54 4.61 -15.73
N VAL A 331 -3.09 4.36 -14.54
CA VAL A 331 -3.58 3.03 -14.15
C VAL A 331 -4.67 2.56 -15.10
N ARG A 332 -4.49 1.33 -15.60
CA ARG A 332 -5.43 0.64 -16.50
C ARG A 332 -6.00 -0.62 -15.87
N THR A 333 -5.23 -1.28 -15.02
CA THR A 333 -5.65 -2.53 -14.39
C THR A 333 -5.18 -2.59 -12.95
N VAL A 334 -6.03 -3.12 -12.07
CA VAL A 334 -5.66 -3.50 -10.71
C VAL A 334 -5.74 -5.01 -10.62
N VAL A 335 -4.66 -5.63 -10.15
CA VAL A 335 -4.72 -7.01 -9.65
C VAL A 335 -4.92 -6.91 -8.15
N PHE A 336 -6.12 -7.25 -7.69
CA PHE A 336 -6.55 -7.08 -6.30
C PHE A 336 -6.46 -8.42 -5.56
N PHE A 337 -5.49 -8.54 -4.67
CA PHE A 337 -5.21 -9.77 -3.93
C PHE A 337 -5.03 -9.48 -2.44
N GLU A 338 -6.15 -9.56 -1.70
CA GLU A 338 -6.20 -9.20 -0.29
C GLU A 338 -7.37 -9.89 0.41
N GLY A 339 -7.27 -10.07 1.73
CA GLY A 339 -8.36 -10.56 2.58
C GLY A 339 -7.95 -11.66 3.55
N ILE A 340 -6.72 -12.18 3.46
CA ILE A 340 -6.24 -13.22 4.38
C ILE A 340 -6.20 -12.70 5.83
N ASN A 341 -5.84 -11.42 6.01
CA ASN A 341 -5.81 -10.75 7.30
C ASN A 341 -7.21 -10.43 7.82
N ASP A 342 -8.20 -10.20 6.95
CA ASP A 342 -9.61 -10.09 7.32
C ASP A 342 -10.12 -11.36 8.02
N LEU A 343 -9.56 -12.53 7.65
CA LEU A 343 -9.85 -13.83 8.25
C LEU A 343 -9.03 -14.12 9.51
N GLY A 344 -7.71 -13.90 9.44
CA GLY A 344 -6.78 -14.33 10.49
C GLY A 344 -6.67 -13.39 11.67
N GLN A 345 -7.00 -12.11 11.51
CA GLN A 345 -6.90 -11.11 12.58
C GLN A 345 -8.24 -10.78 13.22
N ALA A 346 -8.20 -10.31 14.48
CA ALA A 346 -9.37 -9.80 15.19
C ALA A 346 -9.52 -8.27 15.03
N PRO A 347 -10.76 -7.74 14.93
CA PRO A 347 -12.00 -8.48 14.70
C PRO A 347 -12.01 -9.10 13.30
N GLY A 348 -12.53 -10.33 13.14
CA GLY A 348 -12.67 -10.96 11.82
C GLY A 348 -13.88 -10.42 11.03
N VAL A 349 -14.04 -10.86 9.79
CA VAL A 349 -15.21 -10.59 8.93
C VAL A 349 -16.13 -11.80 8.79
N ASN A 350 -17.35 -11.56 8.28
CA ASN A 350 -18.20 -12.61 7.72
C ASN A 350 -18.25 -12.46 6.18
N LEU A 351 -18.89 -13.43 5.50
CA LEU A 351 -18.97 -13.47 4.03
C LEU A 351 -19.66 -12.23 3.44
N GLU A 352 -20.76 -11.78 4.04
CA GLU A 352 -21.50 -10.63 3.55
C GLU A 352 -20.65 -9.35 3.61
N GLN A 353 -20.00 -9.10 4.74
CA GLN A 353 -19.19 -7.91 4.95
C GLN A 353 -18.02 -7.82 3.96
N ILE A 354 -17.28 -8.91 3.77
CA ILE A 354 -16.08 -8.88 2.91
C ILE A 354 -16.46 -8.79 1.43
N THR A 355 -17.53 -9.47 0.99
CA THR A 355 -17.99 -9.41 -0.40
C THR A 355 -18.59 -8.05 -0.75
N GLN A 356 -19.28 -7.39 0.19
CA GLN A 356 -19.71 -6.00 0.05
C GLN A 356 -18.53 -5.03 -0.06
N ASN A 357 -17.47 -5.23 0.74
CA ASN A 357 -16.28 -4.40 0.68
C ASN A 357 -15.51 -4.58 -0.65
N TYR A 358 -15.34 -5.83 -1.10
CA TYR A 358 -14.80 -6.13 -2.43
C TYR A 358 -15.61 -5.47 -3.54
N THR A 359 -16.93 -5.60 -3.50
CA THR A 359 -17.84 -4.98 -4.48
C THR A 359 -17.67 -3.47 -4.50
N SER A 360 -17.52 -2.83 -3.33
CA SER A 360 -17.33 -1.38 -3.21
C SER A 360 -16.01 -0.92 -3.82
N ILE A 361 -14.91 -1.65 -3.58
CA ILE A 361 -13.60 -1.39 -4.19
C ILE A 361 -13.68 -1.51 -5.71
N ILE A 362 -14.20 -2.63 -6.21
CA ILE A 362 -14.30 -2.91 -7.65
C ILE A 362 -15.17 -1.86 -8.34
N THR A 363 -16.33 -1.53 -7.76
CA THR A 363 -17.23 -0.50 -8.29
C THR A 363 -16.54 0.86 -8.37
N THR A 364 -15.76 1.24 -7.35
CA THR A 364 -15.01 2.50 -7.32
C THR A 364 -13.97 2.56 -8.45
N LEU A 365 -13.27 1.45 -8.70
CA LEU A 365 -12.27 1.35 -9.77
C LEU A 365 -12.94 1.38 -11.15
N HIS A 366 -14.05 0.67 -11.34
CA HIS A 366 -14.84 0.69 -12.57
C HIS A 366 -15.39 2.08 -12.90
N GLN A 367 -15.83 2.84 -11.90
CA GLN A 367 -16.25 4.24 -12.10
C GLN A 367 -15.13 5.14 -12.64
N ARG A 368 -13.86 4.73 -12.47
CA ARG A 368 -12.67 5.40 -13.03
C ARG A 368 -12.18 4.74 -14.32
N GLY A 369 -12.91 3.78 -14.87
CA GLY A 369 -12.53 3.05 -16.09
C GLY A 369 -11.33 2.12 -15.89
N ILE A 370 -11.07 1.68 -14.66
CA ILE A 370 -9.96 0.80 -14.31
C ILE A 370 -10.47 -0.64 -14.24
N ARG A 371 -9.83 -1.54 -15.00
CA ARG A 371 -10.11 -2.98 -14.99
C ARG A 371 -9.65 -3.61 -13.68
N VAL A 372 -10.36 -4.61 -13.16
CA VAL A 372 -9.97 -5.35 -11.95
C VAL A 372 -9.87 -6.83 -12.23
N LEU A 373 -8.72 -7.42 -11.92
CA LEU A 373 -8.55 -8.87 -11.81
C LEU A 373 -8.50 -9.23 -10.32
N GLN A 374 -9.45 -10.02 -9.82
CA GLN A 374 -9.50 -10.37 -8.41
C GLN A 374 -8.78 -11.69 -8.13
N GLY A 375 -7.82 -11.65 -7.22
CA GLY A 375 -7.10 -12.81 -6.71
C GLY A 375 -7.90 -13.55 -5.64
N THR A 376 -7.99 -14.87 -5.75
CA THR A 376 -8.54 -15.73 -4.68
C THR A 376 -7.60 -15.78 -3.47
N ILE A 377 -8.14 -15.88 -2.26
CA ILE A 377 -7.38 -15.97 -1.00
C ILE A 377 -6.65 -17.31 -0.89
N THR A 378 -5.33 -17.29 -0.71
CA THR A 378 -4.49 -18.50 -0.66
C THR A 378 -4.65 -19.31 0.63
N PRO A 379 -4.23 -20.58 0.65
CA PRO A 379 -4.36 -21.41 1.86
C PRO A 379 -3.41 -20.94 2.96
N ALA A 380 -3.79 -21.18 4.21
CA ALA A 380 -2.97 -20.84 5.39
C ALA A 380 -2.98 -21.94 6.47
N GLY A 381 -3.46 -23.14 6.13
CA GLY A 381 -3.59 -24.26 7.05
C GLY A 381 -2.24 -24.70 7.59
N GLY A 382 -2.17 -24.86 8.91
CA GLY A 382 -0.91 -25.17 9.59
C GLY A 382 -0.13 -23.94 10.05
N ASN A 383 -0.62 -22.72 9.78
CA ASN A 383 0.04 -21.48 10.19
C ASN A 383 0.52 -21.51 11.65
N THR A 384 1.79 -21.15 11.85
CA THR A 384 2.45 -21.15 13.16
C THR A 384 2.54 -19.75 13.78
N GLY A 385 2.18 -18.70 13.04
CA GLY A 385 2.18 -17.32 13.50
C GLY A 385 0.97 -16.96 14.39
N PRO A 386 0.95 -15.76 15.01
CA PRO A 386 -0.18 -15.30 15.81
C PRO A 386 -1.43 -15.08 14.94
N GLY A 387 -2.61 -15.23 15.54
CA GLY A 387 -3.91 -15.09 14.87
C GLY A 387 -4.57 -16.42 14.53
N ASN A 388 -5.75 -16.35 13.91
CA ASN A 388 -6.60 -17.50 13.57
C ASN A 388 -6.45 -17.94 12.09
N TYR A 389 -5.28 -17.71 11.48
CA TYR A 389 -5.02 -18.11 10.10
C TYR A 389 -5.12 -19.64 9.96
N GLY A 390 -5.81 -20.10 8.92
CA GLY A 390 -5.84 -21.52 8.55
C GLY A 390 -6.58 -22.48 9.51
N THR A 391 -7.30 -21.97 10.51
CA THR A 391 -8.25 -22.77 11.30
C THR A 391 -9.36 -23.31 10.41
N ASP A 392 -10.08 -24.35 10.83
CA ASP A 392 -11.19 -24.89 10.04
C ASP A 392 -12.25 -23.81 9.76
N ALA A 393 -12.58 -22.97 10.74
CA ALA A 393 -13.54 -21.87 10.58
C ALA A 393 -13.06 -20.81 9.56
N THR A 394 -11.80 -20.38 9.63
CA THR A 394 -11.27 -19.39 8.67
C THR A 394 -11.06 -20.00 7.29
N ASN A 395 -10.74 -21.28 7.18
CA ASN A 395 -10.65 -21.99 5.91
C ASN A 395 -12.04 -22.20 5.27
N ASP A 396 -13.08 -22.49 6.05
CA ASP A 396 -14.46 -22.60 5.55
C ASP A 396 -14.96 -21.25 5.03
N LEU A 397 -14.67 -20.16 5.73
CA LEU A 397 -14.99 -18.82 5.25
C LEU A 397 -14.17 -18.45 4.01
N ARG A 398 -12.87 -18.76 3.98
CA ARG A 398 -12.01 -18.61 2.79
C ARG A 398 -12.60 -19.31 1.57
N ASN A 399 -13.07 -20.56 1.72
CA ASN A 399 -13.67 -21.32 0.63
C ASN A 399 -14.96 -20.68 0.12
N GLN A 400 -15.81 -20.16 1.03
CA GLN A 400 -17.02 -19.43 0.65
C GLN A 400 -16.69 -18.15 -0.10
N ILE A 401 -15.70 -17.38 0.35
CA ILE A 401 -15.23 -16.16 -0.31
C ILE A 401 -14.65 -16.50 -1.69
N ASN A 402 -13.77 -17.49 -1.78
CA ASN A 402 -13.16 -17.87 -3.05
C ASN A 402 -14.18 -18.46 -4.03
N ALA A 403 -15.25 -19.11 -3.55
CA ALA A 403 -16.37 -19.50 -4.39
C ALA A 403 -17.03 -18.25 -4.98
N TRP A 404 -17.41 -17.28 -4.14
CA TRP A 404 -17.98 -16.00 -4.58
C TRP A 404 -17.06 -15.25 -5.55
N ILE A 405 -15.75 -15.19 -5.30
CA ILE A 405 -14.77 -14.57 -6.22
C ILE A 405 -14.83 -15.20 -7.61
N ARG A 406 -14.98 -16.53 -7.68
CA ARG A 406 -15.01 -17.28 -8.94
C ARG A 406 -16.33 -17.15 -9.69
N THR A 407 -17.44 -16.89 -9.01
CA THR A 407 -18.79 -16.97 -9.60
C THR A 407 -19.53 -15.64 -9.67
N ASP A 408 -19.49 -14.85 -8.60
CA ASP A 408 -20.42 -13.74 -8.36
C ASP A 408 -19.71 -12.38 -8.26
N SER A 409 -18.38 -12.36 -8.16
CA SER A 409 -17.62 -11.11 -8.12
C SER A 409 -17.89 -10.24 -9.35
N PRO A 410 -18.06 -8.91 -9.18
CA PRO A 410 -18.19 -8.00 -10.30
C PRO A 410 -16.85 -7.72 -11.02
N ALA A 411 -15.74 -8.33 -10.60
CA ALA A 411 -14.44 -8.14 -11.25
C ALA A 411 -14.43 -8.59 -12.72
N ASP A 412 -13.54 -8.00 -13.52
CA ASP A 412 -13.44 -8.31 -14.96
C ASP A 412 -12.72 -9.63 -15.26
N GLY A 413 -12.15 -10.26 -14.24
CA GLY A 413 -11.45 -11.53 -14.32
C GLY A 413 -10.99 -12.02 -12.95
N VAL A 414 -10.65 -13.31 -12.89
CA VAL A 414 -10.19 -13.98 -11.67
C VAL A 414 -8.77 -14.49 -11.87
N VAL A 415 -7.93 -14.29 -10.87
CA VAL A 415 -6.62 -14.91 -10.76
C VAL A 415 -6.67 -15.94 -9.63
N ASP A 416 -6.74 -17.23 -9.98
CA ASP A 416 -6.94 -18.31 -9.00
C ASP A 416 -5.63 -18.70 -8.29
N PHE A 417 -5.13 -17.78 -7.47
CA PHE A 417 -3.94 -17.96 -6.63
C PHE A 417 -4.09 -19.12 -5.64
N ASP A 418 -5.30 -19.36 -5.13
CA ASP A 418 -5.63 -20.44 -4.21
C ASP A 418 -5.29 -21.79 -4.83
N LYS A 419 -5.86 -22.07 -6.01
CA LYS A 419 -5.57 -23.31 -6.73
C LYS A 419 -4.12 -23.39 -7.19
N ALA A 420 -3.49 -22.26 -7.50
CA ALA A 420 -2.12 -22.23 -8.02
C ALA A 420 -1.08 -22.72 -7.01
N VAL A 421 -1.32 -22.50 -5.71
CA VAL A 421 -0.34 -22.76 -4.65
C VAL A 421 -0.78 -23.80 -3.63
N ALA A 422 -2.03 -24.26 -3.65
CA ALA A 422 -2.52 -25.29 -2.74
C ALA A 422 -1.80 -26.64 -2.94
N ASP A 423 -1.53 -27.34 -1.84
CA ASP A 423 -1.07 -28.72 -1.87
C ASP A 423 -2.21 -29.64 -2.37
N PRO A 424 -2.04 -30.38 -3.48
CA PRO A 424 -3.05 -31.32 -3.96
C PRO A 424 -3.43 -32.42 -2.94
N ALA A 425 -2.52 -32.78 -2.04
CA ALA A 425 -2.77 -33.77 -0.99
C ALA A 425 -3.46 -33.16 0.25
N SER A 426 -3.34 -31.84 0.44
CA SER A 426 -3.91 -31.12 1.58
C SER A 426 -4.31 -29.71 1.14
N PRO A 427 -5.47 -29.51 0.45
CA PRO A 427 -5.81 -28.24 -0.21
C PRO A 427 -5.98 -27.03 0.71
N LYS A 428 -5.98 -27.25 2.03
CA LYS A 428 -5.95 -26.17 3.03
C LYS A 428 -4.54 -25.63 3.30
N GLN A 429 -3.50 -26.25 2.78
CA GLN A 429 -2.10 -25.89 2.99
C GLN A 429 -1.45 -25.40 1.69
N ILE A 430 -0.43 -24.58 1.85
CA ILE A 430 0.46 -24.21 0.74
C ILE A 430 1.29 -25.45 0.37
N LEU A 431 1.47 -25.69 -0.93
CA LEU A 431 2.35 -26.74 -1.42
C LEU A 431 3.76 -26.52 -0.85
N PRO A 432 4.41 -27.51 -0.22
CA PRO A 432 5.69 -27.31 0.47
C PRO A 432 6.80 -26.69 -0.39
N ALA A 433 6.76 -26.88 -1.71
CA ALA A 433 7.71 -26.26 -2.65
C ALA A 433 7.58 -24.72 -2.71
N TYR A 434 6.44 -24.16 -2.32
CA TYR A 434 6.13 -22.73 -2.38
C TYR A 434 6.12 -22.06 -1.00
N ASP A 435 6.09 -22.85 0.07
CA ASP A 435 5.99 -22.38 1.44
C ASP A 435 7.31 -21.78 1.93
N SER A 436 7.22 -20.65 2.65
CA SER A 436 8.36 -20.04 3.33
C SER A 436 8.66 -20.64 4.71
N GLY A 437 7.77 -21.49 5.22
CA GLY A 437 7.92 -22.23 6.46
C GLY A 437 6.97 -21.81 7.58
N ASP A 438 6.26 -20.69 7.43
CA ASP A 438 5.21 -20.26 8.38
C ASP A 438 3.80 -20.71 7.96
N HIS A 439 3.69 -21.38 6.81
CA HIS A 439 2.43 -21.83 6.20
C HIS A 439 1.44 -20.71 5.86
N LEU A 440 1.93 -19.48 5.67
CA LEU A 440 1.14 -18.32 5.26
C LEU A 440 1.81 -17.58 4.10
N HIS A 441 3.10 -17.30 4.22
CA HIS A 441 3.88 -16.55 3.24
C HIS A 441 4.66 -17.47 2.30
N PHE A 442 5.03 -16.93 1.14
CA PHE A 442 5.66 -17.69 0.07
C PHE A 442 7.18 -17.49 0.03
N ASN A 443 7.88 -18.55 -0.33
CA ASN A 443 9.26 -18.45 -0.79
C ASN A 443 9.31 -17.86 -2.22
N ALA A 444 10.51 -17.67 -2.77
CA ALA A 444 10.66 -17.10 -4.12
C ALA A 444 9.96 -17.91 -5.23
N ALA A 445 9.91 -19.24 -5.11
CA ALA A 445 9.22 -20.11 -6.07
C ALA A 445 7.70 -19.96 -5.97
N GLY A 446 7.16 -19.79 -4.76
CA GLY A 446 5.75 -19.49 -4.54
C GLY A 446 5.36 -18.12 -5.11
N TYR A 447 6.17 -17.08 -4.88
CA TYR A 447 5.92 -15.77 -5.48
C TYR A 447 6.00 -15.78 -7.01
N GLN A 448 6.94 -16.54 -7.60
CA GLN A 448 6.96 -16.74 -9.05
C GLN A 448 5.69 -17.45 -9.53
N LYS A 449 5.24 -18.49 -8.81
CA LYS A 449 4.01 -19.23 -9.15
C LYS A 449 2.77 -18.34 -9.14
N LEU A 450 2.66 -17.43 -8.16
CA LEU A 450 1.61 -16.42 -8.15
C LEU A 450 1.70 -15.57 -9.42
N ALA A 451 2.86 -14.99 -9.71
CA ALA A 451 3.05 -14.17 -10.89
C ALA A 451 2.66 -14.90 -12.19
N ASP A 452 3.08 -16.16 -12.35
CA ASP A 452 2.78 -17.00 -13.52
C ASP A 452 1.28 -17.26 -13.72
N THR A 453 0.51 -17.23 -12.63
CA THR A 453 -0.94 -17.42 -12.65
C THR A 453 -1.68 -16.25 -13.28
N VAL A 454 -1.09 -15.05 -13.26
CA VAL A 454 -1.65 -13.88 -13.94
C VAL A 454 -1.49 -14.05 -15.46
N ALA A 455 -2.59 -14.27 -16.16
CA ALA A 455 -2.59 -14.35 -17.62
C ALA A 455 -2.38 -12.95 -18.23
N LEU A 456 -1.29 -12.75 -18.97
CA LEU A 456 -0.92 -11.44 -19.51
C LEU A 456 -1.97 -10.85 -20.46
N ASP A 457 -2.72 -11.69 -21.17
CA ASP A 457 -3.78 -11.24 -22.08
C ASP A 457 -4.96 -10.60 -21.32
N GLN A 458 -5.13 -10.90 -20.02
CA GLN A 458 -6.12 -10.22 -19.18
C GLN A 458 -5.66 -8.83 -18.71
N LEU A 459 -4.36 -8.51 -18.85
CA LEU A 459 -3.76 -7.22 -18.52
C LEU A 459 -3.67 -6.29 -19.73
N ALA A 460 -3.95 -6.81 -20.94
CA ALA A 460 -3.79 -6.09 -22.17
C ALA A 460 -4.77 -4.91 -22.25
N ASN A 461 -4.24 -3.76 -22.65
CA ASN A 461 -4.99 -2.53 -22.86
C ASN A 461 -5.85 -2.67 -24.12
N THR A 462 -7.09 -3.17 -24.01
CA THR A 462 -8.04 -3.22 -25.16
C THR A 462 -8.67 -1.86 -25.48
N CYS A 463 -8.12 -0.79 -24.92
CA CYS A 463 -8.39 0.59 -25.32
C CYS A 463 -7.89 0.88 -26.74
N SER A 464 -8.54 0.25 -27.72
CA SER A 464 -8.38 0.55 -29.13
C SER A 464 -9.01 1.91 -29.35
N SER A 465 -8.20 2.90 -29.73
CA SER A 465 -8.70 4.17 -30.28
C SER A 465 -9.43 3.88 -31.59
N GLY A 466 -10.74 3.68 -31.50
CA GLY A 466 -11.64 3.65 -32.65
C GLY A 466 -12.24 2.27 -32.96
N SER A 467 -13.33 1.95 -32.29
CA SER A 467 -14.60 1.61 -32.94
C SER A 467 -15.63 1.35 -31.84
N SER A 468 -16.75 2.06 -31.92
CA SER A 468 -17.94 1.80 -31.13
C SER A 468 -18.31 0.31 -31.12
N GLY A 469 -18.34 -0.29 -29.93
CA GLY A 469 -18.99 -1.58 -29.68
C GLY A 469 -18.03 -2.76 -29.56
N SER A 470 -17.54 -3.00 -28.35
CA SER A 470 -17.29 -4.37 -27.88
C SER A 470 -17.58 -4.44 -26.40
N SER A 471 -18.73 -5.02 -26.06
CA SER A 471 -18.95 -5.64 -24.75
C SER A 471 -17.76 -6.52 -24.44
N TRP A 472 -17.23 -6.41 -23.22
CA TRP A 472 -16.24 -7.34 -22.69
C TRP A 472 -16.83 -8.75 -22.75
N GLY A 473 -16.48 -9.49 -23.80
CA GLY A 473 -16.93 -10.86 -24.00
C GLY A 473 -16.27 -11.74 -22.95
N SER A 474 -17.11 -12.43 -22.17
CA SER A 474 -16.71 -13.59 -21.40
C SER A 474 -16.09 -14.63 -22.34
N ALA A 475 -14.79 -14.85 -22.23
CA ALA A 475 -14.16 -16.03 -22.79
C ALA A 475 -14.51 -17.21 -21.87
N ALA A 476 -15.20 -18.19 -22.46
CA ALA A 476 -15.57 -19.47 -21.85
C ALA A 476 -14.35 -20.38 -21.58
#